data_AF-A0A0B9FZG6-F1
#
_entry.id   AF-A0A0B9FZG6-F1
#
_cell.length_a   1.000
_cell.length_b   1.000
_cell.length_c   1.000
_cell.angle_alpha   90.00
_cell.angle_beta   90.00
_cell.angle_gamma   90.00
#
_symmetry.space_group_name_H-M   'P 1'
#
loop_
_entity.id
_entity.type
_entity.pdbx_description
1 polymer ?
#
loop_
_entity_poly.entity_id
_entity_poly.type
_entity_poly.pdbx_seq_one_letter_code
_entity_poly.pdbx_strand_id
1 'polypeptide(L)'
;MQEFTVLERKESYFLCTKGSGHCRIIIDDNSQTLPLGTFMLHVEEISDRYAHHANDAVFRLLMPFEEQGNIDICTLATGRKNRFVYKRCLQLGGKWEPVLNEWVFSAAIKHEVDKLAEQINSELVYIEATFNETIKLTTEPLTLFGYPLVKSVANSGKVSLNYGMKLTAGEIVCMPLDTLQTIILADSKVRLYVPKALLALPQFHEDFLCVVEVEKKRKPRKKTPFPW
;
A
#
# COMPACT_ATOMS: atom_id res chain seq x y z
N MET A 1 12.77 10.18 12.96
CA MET A 1 13.84 10.13 13.96
C MET A 1 14.37 11.52 14.22
N GLN A 2 14.81 11.76 15.44
CA GLN A 2 15.46 12.99 15.85
C GLN A 2 16.74 12.63 16.59
N GLU A 3 17.78 13.43 16.44
CA GLU A 3 19.06 13.22 17.11
C GLU A 3 18.98 13.67 18.58
N PHE A 4 19.43 12.82 19.49
CA PHE A 4 19.57 13.11 20.90
C PHE A 4 20.94 12.67 21.40
N THR A 5 21.50 13.43 22.33
CA THR A 5 22.66 13.00 23.11
C THR A 5 22.21 12.70 24.53
N VAL A 6 22.29 11.42 24.92
CA VAL A 6 21.97 10.89 26.24
C VAL A 6 23.19 11.08 27.14
N LEU A 7 23.08 11.98 28.12
CA LEU A 7 24.17 12.41 28.98
C LEU A 7 24.26 11.56 30.25
N GLU A 8 23.11 11.33 30.89
CA GLU A 8 23.06 10.69 32.20
C GLU A 8 21.75 9.93 32.38
N ARG A 9 21.81 8.78 33.06
CA ARG A 9 20.65 8.01 33.51
C ARG A 9 20.30 8.39 34.95
N LYS A 10 19.08 8.86 35.20
CA LYS A 10 18.50 9.06 36.54
C LYS A 10 17.56 7.89 36.88
N GLU A 11 16.86 7.99 38.00
CA GLU A 11 15.97 6.94 38.50
C GLU A 11 14.77 6.70 37.56
N SER A 12 14.14 7.77 37.06
CA SER A 12 12.92 7.70 36.24
C SER A 12 13.05 8.30 34.83
N TYR A 13 14.21 8.87 34.49
CA TYR A 13 14.44 9.48 33.18
C TYR A 13 15.93 9.52 32.81
N PHE A 14 16.22 9.68 31.53
CA PHE A 14 17.52 10.07 31.01
C PHE A 14 17.57 11.58 30.80
N LEU A 15 18.68 12.21 31.21
CA LEU A 15 18.98 13.59 30.87
C LEU A 15 19.62 13.62 29.48
N CYS A 16 19.03 14.38 28.57
CA CYS A 16 19.44 14.42 27.18
C CYS A 16 19.61 15.86 26.67
N THR A 17 20.32 16.02 25.55
CA THR A 17 20.30 17.25 24.76
C THR A 17 19.79 16.97 23.36
N LYS A 18 19.04 17.94 22.83
CA LYS A 18 18.54 17.98 21.46
C LYS A 18 18.84 19.36 20.89
N GLY A 19 19.78 19.44 19.94
CA GLY A 19 20.35 20.72 19.51
C GLY A 19 21.02 21.45 20.68
N SER A 20 20.63 22.71 20.94
CA SER A 20 21.16 23.51 22.05
C SER A 20 20.36 23.39 23.36
N GLY A 21 19.24 22.66 23.37
CA GLY A 21 18.34 22.56 24.53
C GLY A 21 18.53 21.29 25.34
N HIS A 22 18.33 21.39 26.66
CA HIS A 22 18.19 20.23 27.54
C HIS A 22 16.78 19.65 27.45
N CYS A 23 16.69 18.33 27.53
CA CYS A 23 15.44 17.59 27.51
C CYS A 23 15.58 16.30 28.33
N ARG A 24 14.46 15.60 28.50
CA ARG A 24 14.40 14.35 29.27
C ARG A 24 13.73 13.27 28.44
N ILE A 25 14.23 12.03 28.53
CA ILE A 25 13.55 10.85 27.99
C ILE A 25 13.14 9.99 29.17
N ILE A 26 11.86 9.63 29.31
CA ILE A 26 11.42 8.79 30.43
C ILE A 26 12.01 7.38 30.35
N ILE A 27 12.26 6.76 31.51
CA ILE A 27 12.66 5.35 31.59
C ILE A 27 11.39 4.49 31.66
N ASP A 28 11.13 3.74 30.59
CA ASP A 28 10.03 2.78 30.46
C ASP A 28 10.51 1.49 29.77
N ASP A 29 9.60 0.59 29.43
CA ASP A 29 9.90 -0.69 28.77
C ASP A 29 10.69 -0.52 27.46
N ASN A 30 10.50 0.59 26.74
CA ASN A 30 11.15 0.87 25.46
C ASN A 30 12.54 1.51 25.62
N SER A 31 12.80 2.20 26.74
CA SER A 31 14.03 2.98 26.95
C SER A 31 14.95 2.43 28.02
N GLN A 32 14.56 1.38 28.75
CA GLN A 32 15.38 0.78 29.81
C GLN A 32 16.80 0.43 29.38
N THR A 33 16.98 0.03 28.12
CA THR A 33 18.27 -0.40 27.56
C THR A 33 18.99 0.68 26.76
N LEU A 34 18.48 1.93 26.76
CA LEU A 34 19.11 3.08 26.11
C LEU A 34 20.48 3.39 26.75
N PRO A 35 21.60 3.27 26.01
CA PRO A 35 22.93 3.62 26.51
C PRO A 35 23.18 5.13 26.48
N LEU A 36 24.25 5.56 27.15
CA LEU A 36 24.75 6.93 27.06
C LEU A 36 25.45 7.14 25.71
N GLY A 37 25.33 8.35 25.14
CA GLY A 37 25.88 8.69 23.83
C GLY A 37 24.88 9.37 22.90
N THR A 38 25.25 9.54 21.63
CA THR A 38 24.42 10.22 20.63
C THR A 38 23.73 9.20 19.72
N PHE A 39 22.41 9.32 19.60
CA PHE A 39 21.57 8.37 18.86
C PHE A 39 20.46 9.07 18.08
N MET A 40 20.07 8.44 16.97
CA MET A 40 18.87 8.80 16.23
C MET A 40 17.70 8.02 16.80
N LEU A 41 16.77 8.72 17.46
CA LEU A 41 15.70 8.09 18.22
C LEU A 41 14.31 8.35 17.60
N HIS A 42 13.44 7.34 17.68
CA HIS A 42 12.01 7.45 17.42
C HIS A 42 11.29 7.81 18.72
N VAL A 43 10.97 9.10 18.88
CA VAL A 43 10.37 9.63 20.09
C VAL A 43 9.07 10.40 19.83
N GLU A 44 8.22 10.41 20.83
CA GLU A 44 7.07 11.29 20.97
C GLU A 44 7.33 12.29 22.11
N GLU A 45 6.99 13.57 21.90
CA GLU A 45 7.03 14.57 22.96
C GLU A 45 5.75 14.44 23.80
N ILE A 46 5.91 14.18 25.09
CA ILE A 46 4.82 13.99 26.05
C ILE A 46 4.70 15.16 27.03
N SER A 47 5.35 16.28 26.72
CA SER A 47 5.29 17.49 27.54
C SER A 47 3.88 18.10 27.48
N ASP A 48 3.23 18.24 28.64
CA ASP A 48 1.99 19.00 28.75
C ASP A 48 2.34 20.46 29.06
N ARG A 49 2.42 21.29 28.02
CA ARG A 49 2.75 22.72 28.13
C ARG A 49 1.73 23.52 28.96
N TYR A 50 0.54 22.96 29.24
CA TYR A 50 -0.56 23.69 29.86
C TYR A 50 -0.86 23.25 31.31
N ALA A 51 -0.55 22.00 31.70
CA ALA A 51 -0.82 21.50 33.05
C ALA A 51 0.35 21.67 34.03
N HIS A 52 1.59 21.59 33.55
CA HIS A 52 2.79 21.63 34.36
C HIS A 52 3.79 22.55 33.67
N HIS A 53 4.04 23.74 34.22
CA HIS A 53 4.99 24.73 33.70
C HIS A 53 6.46 24.23 33.72
N ALA A 54 6.74 23.12 33.05
CA ALA A 54 8.06 22.57 32.86
C ALA A 54 8.63 23.14 31.56
N ASN A 55 9.67 23.95 31.69
CA ASN A 55 10.42 24.49 30.54
C ASN A 55 11.22 23.41 29.79
N ASP A 56 11.29 22.19 30.33
CA ASP A 56 12.04 21.08 29.77
C ASP A 56 11.11 20.19 28.95
N ALA A 57 11.45 19.96 27.68
CA ALA A 57 10.74 19.00 26.84
C ALA A 57 10.98 17.57 27.35
N VAL A 58 9.90 16.82 27.55
CA VAL A 58 9.93 15.42 27.97
C VAL A 58 9.48 14.54 26.81
N PHE A 59 10.25 13.49 26.55
CA PHE A 59 10.07 12.58 25.44
C PHE A 59 9.92 11.14 25.93
N ARG A 60 9.31 10.30 25.10
CA ARG A 60 9.18 8.86 25.29
C ARG A 60 9.59 8.13 24.00
N LEU A 61 10.31 7.02 24.11
CA LEU A 61 10.62 6.17 22.95
C LEU A 61 9.36 5.42 22.50
N LEU A 62 9.11 5.43 21.20
CA LEU A 62 7.95 4.73 20.60
C LEU A 62 8.15 3.21 20.50
N MET A 63 9.39 2.73 20.58
CA MET A 63 9.77 1.32 20.46
C MET A 63 11.09 1.04 21.19
N PRO A 64 11.42 -0.22 21.54
CA PRO A 64 12.65 -0.57 22.25
C PRO A 64 13.94 -0.06 21.57
N PHE A 65 14.89 0.47 22.34
CA PHE A 65 16.15 1.02 21.80
C PHE A 65 16.90 0.04 20.89
N GLU A 66 16.96 -1.24 21.28
CA GLU A 66 17.61 -2.32 20.52
C GLU A 66 17.01 -2.50 19.12
N GLU A 67 15.73 -2.19 18.96
CA GLU A 67 15.01 -2.28 17.69
C GLU A 67 15.15 -0.99 16.85
N GLN A 68 15.58 0.13 17.43
CA GLN A 68 15.71 1.41 16.72
C GLN A 68 16.93 1.48 15.80
N GLY A 69 17.99 0.73 16.11
CA GLY A 69 19.17 0.59 15.25
C GLY A 69 18.94 -0.28 14.01
N ASN A 70 17.91 -1.14 14.06
CA ASN A 70 17.45 -1.96 12.95
C ASN A 70 16.20 -1.33 12.31
N ILE A 71 16.38 -0.20 11.62
CA ILE A 71 15.45 0.11 10.52
C ILE A 71 15.87 -0.77 9.33
N ASP A 72 15.82 -2.08 9.55
CA ASP A 72 15.75 -3.00 8.45
C ASP A 72 14.53 -2.55 7.64
N ILE A 73 14.77 -2.31 6.36
CA ILE A 73 13.69 -2.04 5.42
C ILE A 73 13.36 -3.36 4.74
N CYS A 74 12.07 -3.63 4.55
CA CYS A 74 11.65 -4.67 3.64
C CYS A 74 11.01 -4.04 2.41
N THR A 75 11.19 -4.67 1.26
CA THR A 75 10.64 -4.17 0.00
C THR A 75 9.64 -5.17 -0.59
N LEU A 76 8.70 -4.64 -1.37
CA LEU A 76 7.68 -5.42 -2.06
C LEU A 76 7.55 -4.96 -3.51
N ALA A 77 7.94 -5.84 -4.43
CA ALA A 77 7.61 -5.70 -5.84
C ALA A 77 6.15 -6.13 -6.07
N THR A 78 5.26 -5.16 -6.32
CA THR A 78 3.82 -5.45 -6.55
C THR A 78 3.48 -5.77 -8.01
N GLY A 79 4.45 -5.59 -8.91
CA GLY A 79 4.29 -5.84 -10.34
C GLY A 79 3.24 -4.92 -10.96
N ARG A 80 2.19 -5.50 -11.54
CA ARG A 80 1.14 -4.75 -12.23
C ARG A 80 0.35 -3.88 -11.26
N LYS A 81 0.19 -2.59 -11.59
CA LYS A 81 -0.66 -1.64 -10.84
C LYS A 81 -2.03 -2.24 -10.52
N ASN A 82 -2.29 -2.38 -9.23
CA ASN A 82 -3.54 -2.89 -8.67
C ASN A 82 -3.99 -1.93 -7.56
N ARG A 83 -5.21 -1.40 -7.66
CA ARG A 83 -5.75 -0.40 -6.76
C ARG A 83 -5.83 -0.88 -5.31
N PHE A 84 -6.30 -2.10 -5.09
CA PHE A 84 -6.48 -2.65 -3.75
C PHE A 84 -5.13 -2.95 -3.09
N VAL A 85 -4.18 -3.51 -3.84
CA VAL A 85 -2.81 -3.71 -3.35
C VAL A 85 -2.16 -2.38 -2.99
N TYR A 86 -2.26 -1.37 -3.86
CA TYR A 86 -1.73 -0.02 -3.58
C TYR A 86 -2.32 0.57 -2.30
N LYS A 87 -3.66 0.49 -2.13
CA LYS A 87 -4.32 0.95 -0.91
C LYS A 87 -3.82 0.20 0.32
N ARG A 88 -3.60 -1.12 0.20
CA ARG A 88 -3.07 -1.94 1.29
C ARG A 88 -1.62 -1.58 1.64
N CYS A 89 -0.76 -1.36 0.65
CA CYS A 89 0.61 -0.89 0.89
C CYS A 89 0.63 0.45 1.64
N LEU A 90 -0.23 1.40 1.26
CA LEU A 90 -0.37 2.68 1.97
C LEU A 90 -0.85 2.49 3.42
N GLN A 91 -1.83 1.61 3.65
CA GLN A 91 -2.31 1.29 5.00
C GLN A 91 -1.26 0.66 5.90
N LEU A 92 -0.34 -0.11 5.32
CA LEU A 92 0.83 -0.67 6.02
C LEU A 92 1.94 0.36 6.22
N GLY A 93 1.76 1.64 5.83
CA GLY A 93 2.78 2.68 5.96
C GLY A 93 3.89 2.59 4.92
N GLY A 94 3.67 1.84 3.83
CA GLY A 94 4.61 1.72 2.72
C GLY A 94 4.81 3.03 1.97
N LYS A 95 6.04 3.26 1.51
CA LYS A 95 6.40 4.35 0.60
C LYS A 95 6.82 3.77 -0.74
N TRP A 96 6.32 4.36 -1.82
CA TRP A 96 6.69 3.94 -3.16
C TRP A 96 8.06 4.52 -3.55
N GLU A 97 9.00 3.65 -3.93
CA GLU A 97 10.32 4.03 -4.42
C GLU A 97 10.38 3.87 -5.95
N PRO A 98 10.32 4.97 -6.72
CA PRO A 98 10.22 4.90 -8.18
C PRO A 98 11.49 4.36 -8.87
N VAL A 99 12.67 4.46 -8.25
CA VAL A 99 13.92 3.98 -8.85
C VAL A 99 13.98 2.45 -8.85
N LEU A 100 13.56 1.83 -7.73
CA LEU A 100 13.51 0.37 -7.60
C LEU A 100 12.22 -0.22 -8.15
N ASN A 101 11.19 0.61 -8.37
CA ASN A 101 9.84 0.17 -8.74
C ASN A 101 9.23 -0.77 -7.66
N GLU A 102 9.52 -0.49 -6.40
CA GLU A 102 9.14 -1.29 -5.25
C GLU A 102 8.53 -0.43 -4.13
N TRP A 103 7.71 -1.05 -3.29
CA TRP A 103 7.25 -0.44 -2.04
C TRP A 103 8.27 -0.71 -0.94
N VAL A 104 8.64 0.31 -0.18
CA VAL A 104 9.55 0.23 0.97
C VAL A 104 8.75 0.36 2.26
N PHE A 105 9.02 -0.53 3.21
CA PHE A 105 8.36 -0.61 4.51
C PHE A 105 9.39 -0.74 5.63
N SER A 106 8.97 -0.46 6.87
CA SER A 106 9.73 -0.85 8.07
C SER A 106 9.71 -2.37 8.24
N ALA A 107 10.82 -2.99 8.65
CA ALA A 107 10.87 -4.42 8.94
C ALA A 107 9.95 -4.84 10.09
N ALA A 108 9.52 -3.92 10.96
CA ALA A 108 8.54 -4.22 12.01
C ALA A 108 7.25 -4.84 11.45
N ILE A 109 6.90 -4.53 10.20
CA ILE A 109 5.70 -5.06 9.53
C ILE A 109 6.03 -6.10 8.46
N LYS A 110 7.27 -6.63 8.43
CA LYS A 110 7.74 -7.58 7.43
C LYS A 110 6.80 -8.78 7.26
N HIS A 111 6.31 -9.33 8.36
CA HIS A 111 5.38 -10.46 8.33
C HIS A 111 4.07 -10.14 7.56
N GLU A 112 3.53 -8.93 7.72
CA GLU A 112 2.32 -8.51 6.99
C GLU A 112 2.62 -8.22 5.51
N VAL A 113 3.82 -7.71 5.21
CA VAL A 113 4.32 -7.50 3.85
C VAL A 113 4.53 -8.84 3.14
N ASP A 114 5.12 -9.83 3.82
CA ASP A 114 5.37 -11.17 3.29
C ASP A 114 4.05 -11.89 2.98
N LYS A 115 3.06 -11.81 3.87
CA LYS A 115 1.69 -12.32 3.59
C LYS A 115 1.07 -11.68 2.35
N LEU A 116 1.22 -10.36 2.19
CA LEU A 116 0.73 -9.66 1.01
C LEU A 116 1.50 -10.12 -0.24
N ALA A 117 2.82 -10.32 -0.13
CA ALA A 117 3.68 -10.84 -1.18
C ALA A 117 3.22 -12.23 -1.66
N GLU A 118 2.90 -13.13 -0.74
CA GLU A 118 2.38 -14.46 -1.06
C GLU A 118 1.05 -14.40 -1.82
N GLN A 119 0.17 -13.46 -1.45
CA GLN A 119 -1.11 -13.29 -2.13
C GLN A 119 -0.94 -12.78 -3.56
N ILE A 120 -0.14 -11.73 -3.75
CA ILE A 120 0.05 -11.09 -5.06
C ILE A 120 0.90 -11.95 -6.01
N ASN A 121 1.86 -12.71 -5.48
CA ASN A 121 2.74 -13.59 -6.25
C ASN A 121 2.19 -15.02 -6.37
N SER A 122 0.96 -15.27 -5.90
CA SER A 122 0.28 -16.55 -6.08
C SER A 122 0.09 -16.89 -7.56
N GLU A 123 -0.21 -18.17 -7.84
CA GLU A 123 -0.36 -18.64 -9.22
C GLU A 123 -1.36 -17.79 -10.02
N LEU A 124 -0.92 -17.26 -11.17
CA LEU A 124 -1.78 -16.54 -12.09
C LEU A 124 -2.75 -17.51 -12.78
N VAL A 125 -4.04 -17.22 -12.64
CA VAL A 125 -5.13 -17.90 -13.35
C VAL A 125 -5.71 -16.98 -14.42
N TYR A 126 -6.15 -17.57 -15.52
CA TYR A 126 -6.79 -16.84 -16.61
C TYR A 126 -8.30 -16.94 -16.43
N ILE A 127 -8.98 -15.80 -16.32
CA ILE A 127 -10.42 -15.74 -16.09
C ILE A 127 -11.12 -14.97 -17.19
N GLU A 128 -12.41 -15.23 -17.34
CA GLU A 128 -13.38 -14.44 -18.11
C GLU A 128 -14.44 -13.92 -17.14
N ALA A 129 -14.63 -12.60 -17.13
CA ALA A 129 -15.66 -11.92 -16.38
C ALA A 129 -16.76 -11.47 -17.36
N THR A 130 -17.97 -11.93 -17.12
CA THR A 130 -19.18 -11.56 -17.88
C THR A 130 -19.98 -10.57 -17.05
N PHE A 131 -20.24 -9.39 -17.61
CA PHE A 131 -20.98 -8.33 -16.95
C PHE A 131 -22.47 -8.52 -17.27
N ASN A 132 -23.25 -9.01 -16.30
CA ASN A 132 -24.67 -9.30 -16.53
C ASN A 132 -25.52 -8.02 -16.60
N GLU A 133 -25.01 -6.93 -16.03
CA GLU A 133 -25.64 -5.62 -16.02
C GLU A 133 -24.70 -4.54 -16.56
N THR A 134 -25.28 -3.41 -16.98
CA THR A 134 -24.51 -2.24 -17.37
C THR A 134 -23.98 -1.53 -16.14
N ILE A 135 -22.65 -1.41 -16.03
CA ILE A 135 -22.01 -0.74 -14.90
C ILE A 135 -21.54 0.64 -15.36
N LYS A 136 -21.93 1.66 -14.60
CA LYS A 136 -21.53 3.06 -14.80
C LYS A 136 -20.77 3.57 -13.58
N LEU A 137 -19.52 3.96 -13.78
CA LEU A 137 -18.66 4.58 -12.77
C LEU A 137 -18.35 6.01 -13.20
N THR A 138 -18.51 6.98 -12.29
CA THR A 138 -18.35 8.42 -12.57
C THR A 138 -17.12 9.04 -11.91
N THR A 139 -16.64 8.46 -10.82
CA THR A 139 -15.54 9.02 -10.00
C THR A 139 -14.31 8.13 -9.96
N GLU A 140 -14.44 6.88 -10.41
CA GLU A 140 -13.41 5.87 -10.24
C GLU A 140 -13.16 5.11 -11.54
N PRO A 141 -11.90 4.69 -11.80
CA PRO A 141 -11.62 3.86 -12.95
C PRO A 141 -12.30 2.50 -12.81
N LEU A 142 -12.84 1.97 -13.90
CA LEU A 142 -13.34 0.60 -13.94
C LEU A 142 -12.18 -0.37 -13.71
N THR A 143 -12.21 -1.07 -12.59
CA THR A 143 -11.26 -2.12 -12.23
C THR A 143 -11.91 -3.49 -12.27
N LEU A 144 -11.12 -4.55 -12.27
CA LEU A 144 -11.60 -5.89 -11.98
C LEU A 144 -10.55 -6.60 -11.12
N PHE A 145 -10.95 -7.04 -9.94
CA PHE A 145 -10.03 -7.49 -8.88
C PHE A 145 -8.94 -6.45 -8.56
N GLY A 146 -9.28 -5.16 -8.66
CA GLY A 146 -8.39 -4.03 -8.45
C GLY A 146 -7.51 -3.65 -9.64
N TYR A 147 -7.52 -4.42 -10.73
CA TYR A 147 -6.75 -4.09 -11.93
C TYR A 147 -7.54 -3.15 -12.84
N PRO A 148 -7.03 -1.94 -13.16
CA PRO A 148 -7.71 -1.02 -14.08
C PRO A 148 -7.87 -1.63 -15.47
N LEU A 149 -9.10 -1.58 -16.01
CA LEU A 149 -9.40 -2.13 -17.33
C LEU A 149 -8.87 -1.23 -18.45
N VAL A 150 -9.14 0.07 -18.34
CA VAL A 150 -8.83 1.06 -19.38
C VAL A 150 -7.42 1.63 -19.17
N LYS A 151 -6.62 1.64 -20.24
CA LYS A 151 -5.28 2.24 -20.28
C LYS A 151 -5.34 3.69 -20.75
N SER A 152 -6.01 3.90 -21.88
CA SER A 152 -6.14 5.21 -22.51
C SER A 152 -7.38 5.27 -23.38
N VAL A 153 -7.84 6.50 -23.65
CA VAL A 153 -8.93 6.79 -24.58
C VAL A 153 -8.34 7.66 -25.68
N ALA A 154 -8.48 7.22 -26.93
CA ALA A 154 -8.04 8.01 -28.08
C ALA A 154 -8.97 9.21 -28.30
N ASN A 155 -8.51 10.22 -29.04
CA ASN A 155 -9.35 11.38 -29.42
C ASN A 155 -10.62 10.98 -30.20
N SER A 156 -10.61 9.80 -30.83
CA SER A 156 -11.78 9.21 -31.50
C SER A 156 -12.79 8.57 -30.55
N GLY A 157 -12.58 8.63 -29.23
CA GLY A 157 -13.37 7.92 -28.22
C GLY A 157 -13.02 6.43 -28.08
N LYS A 158 -12.10 5.91 -28.90
CA LYS A 158 -11.71 4.49 -28.88
C LYS A 158 -10.95 4.16 -27.59
N VAL A 159 -11.48 3.21 -26.82
CA VAL A 159 -10.89 2.74 -25.58
C VAL A 159 -9.80 1.70 -25.86
N SER A 160 -8.63 1.89 -25.25
CA SER A 160 -7.53 0.92 -25.23
C SER A 160 -7.45 0.26 -23.85
N LEU A 161 -7.42 -1.07 -23.80
CA LEU A 161 -7.30 -1.82 -22.55
C LEU A 161 -5.86 -1.90 -22.04
N ASN A 162 -5.71 -2.12 -20.74
CA ASN A 162 -4.42 -2.41 -20.12
C ASN A 162 -3.85 -3.77 -20.57
N TYR A 163 -2.53 -3.92 -20.40
CA TYR A 163 -1.82 -5.13 -20.80
C TYR A 163 -2.39 -6.39 -20.16
N GLY A 164 -2.48 -7.45 -20.96
CA GLY A 164 -3.03 -8.74 -20.54
C GLY A 164 -4.54 -8.76 -20.32
N MET A 165 -5.26 -7.70 -20.71
CA MET A 165 -6.71 -7.66 -20.73
C MET A 165 -7.23 -7.72 -22.17
N LYS A 166 -8.35 -8.41 -22.36
CA LYS A 166 -9.00 -8.53 -23.66
C LYS A 166 -10.51 -8.44 -23.51
N LEU A 167 -11.13 -7.48 -24.18
CA LEU A 167 -12.57 -7.47 -24.43
C LEU A 167 -12.85 -8.49 -25.53
N THR A 168 -13.67 -9.49 -25.22
CA THR A 168 -14.03 -10.57 -26.14
C THR A 168 -15.44 -10.44 -26.70
N ALA A 169 -16.32 -9.75 -25.98
CA ALA A 169 -17.65 -9.37 -26.41
C ALA A 169 -18.07 -8.08 -25.69
N GLY A 170 -19.04 -7.36 -26.26
CA GLY A 170 -19.59 -6.11 -25.72
C GLY A 170 -18.71 -4.88 -25.96
N GLU A 171 -18.93 -3.84 -25.16
CA GLU A 171 -18.34 -2.52 -25.36
C GLU A 171 -18.02 -1.83 -24.03
N ILE A 172 -16.90 -1.10 -24.01
CA ILE A 172 -16.51 -0.21 -22.92
C ILE A 172 -16.44 1.19 -23.51
N VAL A 173 -17.18 2.12 -22.91
CA VAL A 173 -17.25 3.52 -23.32
C VAL A 173 -16.67 4.38 -22.20
N CYS A 174 -15.75 5.27 -22.55
CA CYS A 174 -15.21 6.27 -21.63
C CYS A 174 -15.55 7.67 -22.14
N MET A 175 -16.23 8.48 -21.33
CA MET A 175 -16.58 9.84 -21.68
C MET A 175 -15.67 10.85 -20.96
N PRO A 176 -15.12 11.84 -21.66
CA PRO A 176 -14.20 12.83 -21.10
C PRO A 176 -14.88 14.07 -20.50
N LEU A 177 -16.22 14.17 -20.48
CA LEU A 177 -16.93 15.38 -20.04
C LEU A 177 -16.89 15.56 -18.51
N ASP A 178 -15.94 16.37 -18.04
CA ASP A 178 -15.78 16.96 -16.68
C ASP A 178 -15.64 16.00 -15.48
N THR A 179 -16.12 14.76 -15.60
CA THR A 179 -15.88 13.63 -14.70
C THR A 179 -15.59 12.42 -15.56
N LEU A 180 -14.49 11.71 -15.29
CA LEU A 180 -14.07 10.56 -16.10
C LEU A 180 -15.07 9.42 -15.92
N GLN A 181 -16.07 9.36 -16.79
CA GLN A 181 -17.13 8.37 -16.70
C GLN A 181 -16.74 7.14 -17.52
N THR A 182 -16.67 5.97 -16.89
CA THR A 182 -16.48 4.68 -17.57
C THR A 182 -17.75 3.86 -17.49
N ILE A 183 -18.22 3.38 -18.63
CA ILE A 183 -19.39 2.51 -18.77
C ILE A 183 -18.95 1.21 -19.41
N ILE A 184 -19.35 0.08 -18.83
CA ILE A 184 -19.29 -1.22 -19.49
C ILE A 184 -20.71 -1.73 -19.66
N LEU A 185 -21.08 -2.07 -20.90
CA LEU A 185 -22.43 -2.52 -21.21
C LEU A 185 -22.67 -3.95 -20.71
N ALA A 186 -23.94 -4.28 -20.47
CA ALA A 186 -24.36 -5.66 -20.20
C ALA A 186 -23.90 -6.61 -21.32
N ASP A 187 -23.73 -7.89 -20.98
CA ASP A 187 -23.19 -8.97 -21.81
C ASP A 187 -21.74 -8.77 -22.29
N SER A 188 -21.05 -7.73 -21.79
CA SER A 188 -19.63 -7.55 -22.04
C SER A 188 -18.80 -8.65 -21.38
N LYS A 189 -17.77 -9.12 -22.07
CA LYS A 189 -16.89 -10.20 -21.58
C LYS A 189 -15.44 -9.79 -21.61
N VAL A 190 -14.83 -9.70 -20.43
CA VAL A 190 -13.44 -9.28 -20.26
C VAL A 190 -12.60 -10.46 -19.76
N ARG A 191 -11.49 -10.73 -20.44
CA ARG A 191 -10.51 -11.73 -20.02
C ARG A 191 -9.25 -11.07 -19.49
N LEU A 192 -8.69 -11.65 -18.45
CA LEU A 192 -7.48 -11.17 -17.78
C LEU A 192 -6.82 -12.27 -16.95
N TYR A 193 -5.58 -12.03 -16.57
CA TYR A 193 -4.87 -12.83 -15.58
C TYR A 193 -5.01 -12.20 -14.20
N VAL A 194 -5.34 -13.02 -13.21
CA VAL A 194 -5.47 -12.64 -11.80
C VAL A 194 -4.74 -13.66 -10.93
N PRO A 195 -3.98 -13.25 -9.91
CA PRO A 195 -3.44 -14.17 -8.91
C PRO A 195 -4.57 -14.93 -8.21
N LYS A 196 -4.42 -16.24 -8.06
CA LYS A 196 -5.47 -17.11 -7.49
C LYS A 196 -5.93 -16.67 -6.11
N ALA A 197 -5.02 -16.15 -5.28
CA ALA A 197 -5.37 -15.70 -3.93
C ALA A 197 -6.33 -14.49 -3.95
N LEU A 198 -6.16 -13.56 -4.90
CA LEU A 198 -7.01 -12.36 -5.02
C LEU A 198 -8.46 -12.71 -5.39
N LEU A 199 -8.68 -13.82 -6.10
CA LEU A 199 -10.03 -14.31 -6.38
C LEU A 199 -10.77 -14.81 -5.13
N ALA A 200 -10.04 -15.32 -4.14
CA ALA A 200 -10.63 -15.91 -2.94
C ALA A 200 -10.89 -14.90 -1.82
N LEU A 201 -10.25 -13.73 -1.89
CA LEU A 201 -10.19 -12.75 -0.82
C LEU A 201 -11.15 -11.56 -1.10
N PRO A 202 -12.24 -11.40 -0.33
CA PRO A 202 -13.27 -10.37 -0.59
C PRO A 202 -12.73 -8.94 -0.56
N GLN A 203 -11.64 -8.67 0.17
CA GLN A 203 -11.05 -7.32 0.21
C GLN A 203 -10.45 -6.86 -1.12
N PHE A 204 -10.29 -7.78 -2.09
CA PHE A 204 -9.84 -7.47 -3.45
C PHE A 204 -10.99 -7.45 -4.45
N HIS A 205 -12.24 -7.51 -3.99
CA HIS A 205 -13.44 -7.57 -4.84
C HIS A 205 -14.13 -6.22 -4.89
N GLU A 206 -14.52 -5.80 -6.09
CA GLU A 206 -15.41 -4.65 -6.25
C GLU A 206 -16.85 -5.00 -5.87
N ASP A 207 -17.61 -4.01 -5.38
CA ASP A 207 -19.01 -4.21 -4.96
C ASP A 207 -19.89 -4.73 -6.11
N PHE A 208 -19.61 -4.32 -7.34
CA PHE A 208 -20.36 -4.74 -8.52
C PHE A 208 -20.01 -6.17 -9.00
N LEU A 209 -19.05 -6.86 -8.37
CA LEU A 209 -18.78 -8.27 -8.74
C LEU A 209 -19.97 -9.18 -8.43
N CYS A 210 -20.94 -8.75 -7.63
CA CYS A 210 -22.20 -9.46 -7.42
C CYS A 210 -23.02 -9.65 -8.71
N VAL A 211 -22.82 -8.80 -9.72
CA VAL A 211 -23.47 -8.86 -11.03
C VAL A 211 -22.50 -9.25 -12.15
N VAL A 212 -21.32 -9.76 -11.79
CA VAL A 212 -20.29 -10.21 -12.73
C VAL A 212 -20.01 -11.69 -12.52
N GLU A 213 -20.28 -12.50 -13.54
CA GLU A 213 -19.96 -13.93 -13.53
C GLU A 213 -18.50 -14.15 -13.90
N VAL A 214 -17.76 -14.86 -13.06
CA VAL A 214 -16.33 -15.12 -13.24
C VAL A 214 -16.07 -16.60 -13.47
N GLU A 215 -15.57 -16.92 -14.66
CA GLU A 215 -15.22 -18.28 -15.03
C GLU A 215 -13.71 -18.43 -15.28
N LYS A 216 -13.13 -19.53 -14.79
CA LYS A 216 -11.75 -19.89 -15.12
C LYS A 216 -11.67 -20.43 -16.55
N LYS A 217 -10.75 -19.89 -17.35
CA LYS A 217 -10.49 -20.34 -18.72
C LYS A 217 -9.09 -20.92 -18.85
N ARG A 218 -8.90 -21.73 -19.91
CA ARG A 218 -7.57 -22.25 -20.26
C ARG A 218 -6.63 -21.11 -20.62
N LYS A 219 -5.40 -21.12 -20.07
CA LYS A 219 -4.36 -20.13 -20.39
C LYS A 219 -4.10 -20.14 -21.92
N PRO A 220 -4.03 -18.98 -22.58
CA PRO A 220 -3.69 -18.90 -24.01
C PRO A 220 -2.30 -19.50 -24.29
N ARG A 221 -2.15 -20.11 -25.47
CA ARG A 221 -0.90 -20.80 -25.88
C ARG A 221 0.29 -19.85 -26.03
N LYS A 222 0.05 -18.58 -26.39
CA LYS A 222 1.07 -17.52 -26.42
C LYS A 222 0.97 -16.73 -25.12
N LYS A 223 2.03 -16.76 -24.29
CA LYS A 223 2.16 -15.83 -23.17
C LYS A 223 2.37 -14.43 -23.76
N THR A 224 1.48 -13.50 -23.46
CA THR A 224 1.80 -12.09 -23.65
C THR A 224 2.88 -11.76 -22.62
N PRO A 225 4.12 -11.42 -23.01
CA PRO A 225 5.08 -10.88 -22.07
C PRO A 225 4.45 -9.60 -21.52
N PHE A 226 4.34 -9.52 -20.20
CA PHE A 226 3.89 -8.30 -19.60
C PHE A 226 5.11 -7.40 -19.45
N PRO A 227 5.06 -6.16 -19.97
CA PRO A 227 6.11 -5.20 -19.70
C PRO A 227 5.89 -4.72 -18.27
N TRP A 228 6.62 -5.29 -17.32
CA TRP A 228 6.89 -4.64 -16.04
C TRP A 228 8.39 -4.47 -15.95
#